data_AF-A0A8S3BYK2-F1
#
_entry.id   AF-A0A8S3BYK2-F1
#
_cell.length_a   1.000
_cell.length_b   1.000
_cell.length_c   1.000
_cell.angle_alpha   90.00
_cell.angle_beta   90.00
_cell.angle_gamma   90.00
#
_symmetry.space_group_name_H-M   'P 1'
#
loop_
_entity.id
_entity.type
_entity.pdbx_description
1 polymer ?
#
loop_
_entity_poly.entity_id
_entity_poly.type
_entity_poly.pdbx_seq_one_letter_code
_entity_poly.pdbx_strand_id
1 'polypeptide(L)'
;MAHHIITGNNNIDSRRTSLINMPTNNQIVQEAYDYEMKKLMERERRVRAVQQQRPRDNVLVQTQNTPYVPPAIDEIYEYVQEPQATPQLDRQLLPPRTLAAVPPQASPVKPLRIIIIRHAERADAVLGSDWSKKSFDRNGRYIRFSEHLPDALPTRSYLHHYVIDVPLTNRGRLHALKTGKTLFTNGYTADICYTSPSLRCVQSANGILTGMSRKSVSMRLEPCLFECYLNDFKRTLCFMTKDELAANGYNIDKSYQAFLSFMRPHDSQVDYYERCRTIMDMITERHQATGGTILIVAPI
;
A
#
# COMPACT_ATOMS: atom_id res chain seq x y z
N MET A 1 -62.90 -13.96 39.73
CA MET A 1 -63.83 -13.26 38.82
C MET A 1 -62.98 -12.57 37.76
N ALA A 2 -63.21 -12.58 36.45
CA ALA A 2 -64.17 -13.23 35.58
C ALA A 2 -63.83 -12.70 34.16
N HIS A 3 -63.60 -13.59 33.18
CA HIS A 3 -63.74 -13.42 31.72
C HIS A 3 -62.89 -12.32 31.01
N HIS A 4 -62.27 -12.54 29.85
CA HIS A 4 -62.87 -13.01 28.61
C HIS A 4 -61.85 -13.65 27.64
N ILE A 5 -62.24 -14.82 27.14
CA ILE A 5 -61.82 -15.40 25.85
C ILE A 5 -62.85 -14.91 24.83
N ILE A 6 -62.40 -14.44 23.65
CA ILE A 6 -63.18 -14.47 22.41
C ILE A 6 -62.27 -14.93 21.27
N THR A 7 -62.82 -15.89 20.53
CA THR A 7 -62.29 -16.73 19.46
C THR A 7 -62.44 -16.11 18.06
N GLY A 8 -61.51 -16.48 17.17
CA GLY A 8 -61.76 -16.82 15.75
C GLY A 8 -61.86 -15.67 14.75
N ASN A 9 -61.11 -15.74 13.65
CA ASN A 9 -61.58 -16.44 12.46
C ASN A 9 -60.49 -16.55 11.38
N ASN A 10 -60.40 -17.73 10.77
CA ASN A 10 -59.68 -17.97 9.53
C ASN A 10 -60.40 -17.23 8.39
N ASN A 11 -59.67 -16.42 7.62
CA ASN A 11 -60.08 -16.13 6.26
C ASN A 11 -58.87 -16.20 5.34
N ILE A 12 -58.91 -17.21 4.49
CA ILE A 12 -57.93 -17.56 3.47
C ILE A 12 -58.14 -16.57 2.31
N ASP A 13 -57.24 -15.60 2.15
CA ASP A 13 -57.14 -14.85 0.89
C ASP A 13 -56.09 -15.51 0.00
N SER A 14 -56.60 -16.26 -0.98
CA SER A 14 -55.86 -16.92 -2.03
C SER A 14 -55.30 -15.89 -3.01
N ARG A 15 -54.10 -15.37 -2.73
CA ARG A 15 -53.26 -14.73 -3.76
C ARG A 15 -51.95 -15.48 -3.88
N ARG A 16 -51.87 -16.27 -4.95
CA ARG A 16 -50.64 -16.85 -5.51
C ARG A 16 -49.53 -15.80 -5.49
N THR A 17 -48.59 -15.94 -4.56
CA THR A 17 -47.26 -15.35 -4.68
C THR A 17 -46.48 -16.25 -5.63
N SER A 18 -46.35 -15.84 -6.88
CA SER A 18 -45.33 -16.38 -7.76
C SER A 18 -43.97 -16.06 -7.13
N LEU A 19 -43.33 -17.06 -6.53
CA LEU A 19 -41.92 -17.00 -6.14
C LEU A 19 -41.12 -16.71 -7.41
N ILE A 20 -40.76 -15.43 -7.60
CA ILE A 20 -39.73 -15.03 -8.53
C ILE A 20 -38.46 -15.68 -7.99
N ASN A 21 -37.92 -16.67 -8.71
CA ASN A 21 -36.62 -17.25 -8.42
C ASN A 21 -35.57 -16.14 -8.50
N MET A 22 -35.25 -15.55 -7.36
CA MET A 22 -34.10 -14.67 -7.21
C MET A 22 -32.84 -15.49 -7.49
N PRO A 23 -31.98 -15.09 -8.44
CA PRO A 23 -30.76 -15.82 -8.73
C PRO A 23 -29.92 -15.92 -7.47
N THR A 24 -29.39 -17.11 -7.20
CA THR A 24 -28.53 -17.34 -6.04
C THR A 24 -27.28 -16.46 -6.15
N ASN A 25 -26.63 -16.14 -5.02
CA ASN A 25 -25.37 -15.36 -5.01
C ASN A 25 -24.32 -15.92 -5.99
N ASN A 26 -24.28 -17.24 -6.21
CA ASN A 26 -23.38 -17.85 -7.17
C ASN A 26 -23.75 -17.57 -8.64
N GLN A 27 -25.05 -17.48 -8.98
CA GLN A 27 -25.50 -17.09 -10.32
C GLN A 27 -25.20 -15.63 -10.63
N ILE A 28 -25.43 -14.73 -9.65
CA ILE A 28 -25.12 -13.31 -9.79
C ILE A 28 -23.60 -13.09 -10.00
N VAL A 29 -22.78 -13.86 -9.28
CA VAL A 29 -21.31 -13.83 -9.43
C VAL A 29 -20.86 -14.38 -10.79
N GLN A 30 -21.48 -15.46 -11.26
CA GLN A 30 -21.16 -16.05 -12.57
C GLN A 30 -21.57 -15.12 -13.72
N GLU A 31 -22.74 -14.50 -13.65
CA GLU A 31 -23.20 -13.53 -14.65
C GLU A 31 -22.32 -12.28 -14.69
N ALA A 32 -21.86 -11.80 -13.52
CA ALA A 32 -20.91 -10.70 -13.45
C ALA A 32 -19.56 -11.05 -14.08
N TYR A 33 -19.07 -12.28 -13.85
CA TYR A 33 -17.85 -12.79 -14.47
C TYR A 33 -17.96 -12.90 -15.99
N ASP A 34 -19.05 -13.50 -16.48
CA ASP A 34 -19.30 -13.69 -17.91
C ASP A 34 -19.44 -12.35 -18.65
N TYR A 35 -20.07 -11.36 -18.00
CA TYR A 35 -20.19 -10.00 -18.54
C TYR A 35 -18.84 -9.29 -18.70
N GLU A 36 -17.95 -9.38 -17.70
CA GLU A 36 -16.62 -8.76 -17.77
C GLU A 36 -15.72 -9.47 -18.78
N MET A 37 -15.81 -10.80 -18.89
CA MET A 37 -15.10 -11.56 -19.91
C MET A 37 -15.57 -11.18 -21.32
N LYS A 38 -16.86 -10.92 -21.51
CA LYS A 38 -17.41 -10.46 -22.80
C LYS A 38 -16.87 -9.08 -23.19
N LYS A 39 -16.77 -8.14 -22.24
CA LYS A 39 -16.17 -6.81 -22.46
C LYS A 39 -14.68 -6.89 -22.82
N LEU A 40 -13.92 -7.73 -22.13
CA LEU A 40 -12.50 -7.93 -22.40
C LEU A 40 -12.29 -8.47 -23.82
N MET A 41 -13.05 -9.49 -24.21
CA MET A 41 -12.97 -10.08 -25.55
C MET A 41 -13.38 -9.08 -26.64
N GLU A 42 -14.34 -8.20 -26.37
CA GLU A 42 -14.73 -7.16 -27.31
C GLU A 42 -13.67 -6.05 -27.44
N ARG A 43 -13.01 -5.69 -26.34
CA ARG A 43 -11.87 -4.76 -26.35
C ARG A 43 -10.70 -5.33 -27.15
N GLU A 44 -10.37 -6.61 -26.96
CA GLU A 44 -9.31 -7.28 -27.72
C GLU A 44 -9.66 -7.40 -29.22
N ARG A 45 -10.92 -7.66 -29.55
CA ARG A 45 -11.41 -7.62 -30.95
C ARG A 45 -11.25 -6.24 -31.56
N ARG A 46 -11.56 -5.16 -30.83
CA ARG A 46 -11.38 -3.77 -31.29
C ARG A 46 -9.90 -3.43 -31.50
N VAL A 47 -9.01 -3.85 -30.60
CA VAL A 47 -7.54 -3.65 -30.76
C VAL A 47 -7.01 -4.39 -31.99
N ARG A 48 -7.45 -5.64 -32.21
CA ARG A 48 -7.07 -6.42 -33.41
C ARG A 48 -7.65 -5.81 -34.68
N ALA A 49 -8.88 -5.30 -34.66
CA ALA A 49 -9.48 -4.61 -35.80
C ALA A 49 -8.71 -3.32 -36.17
N VAL A 50 -8.26 -2.54 -35.18
CA VAL A 50 -7.43 -1.34 -35.38
C VAL A 50 -6.03 -1.70 -35.91
N GLN A 51 -5.49 -2.86 -35.53
CA GLN A 51 -4.22 -3.36 -36.08
C GLN A 51 -4.36 -3.91 -37.51
N GLN A 52 -5.53 -4.42 -37.89
CA GLN A 52 -5.81 -4.98 -39.22
C GLN A 52 -6.32 -3.95 -40.24
N GLN A 53 -6.80 -2.78 -39.81
CA GLN A 53 -7.31 -1.70 -40.66
C GLN A 53 -6.26 -0.66 -41.09
N ARG A 54 -4.98 -0.83 -40.78
CA ARG A 54 -3.94 0.03 -41.38
C ARG A 54 -3.71 -0.38 -42.83
N PRO A 55 -3.89 0.51 -43.82
CA PRO A 55 -3.48 0.23 -45.19
C PRO A 55 -1.95 0.05 -45.23
N ARG A 56 -1.48 -0.80 -46.15
CA ARG A 56 -0.06 -0.87 -46.52
C ARG A 56 0.31 0.36 -47.37
N ASP A 57 0.27 1.53 -46.77
CA ASP A 57 0.81 2.74 -47.38
C ASP A 57 2.21 2.98 -46.84
N ASN A 58 3.19 2.76 -47.70
CA ASN A 58 4.57 3.20 -47.55
C ASN A 58 4.60 4.73 -47.52
N VAL A 59 4.38 5.32 -46.35
CA VAL A 59 4.84 6.67 -46.03
C VAL A 59 5.60 6.58 -44.71
N LEU A 60 6.92 6.76 -44.80
CA LEU A 60 7.81 6.95 -43.67
C LEU A 60 7.43 8.23 -42.93
N VAL A 61 6.46 8.14 -42.02
CA VAL A 61 6.39 9.06 -40.90
C VAL A 61 7.37 8.52 -39.87
N GLN A 62 8.57 9.09 -39.83
CA GLN A 62 9.47 8.91 -38.70
C GLN A 62 8.86 9.60 -37.48
N THR A 63 7.95 8.92 -36.78
CA THR A 63 7.80 9.18 -35.35
C THR A 63 9.03 8.58 -34.68
N GLN A 64 9.92 9.44 -34.20
CA GLN A 64 11.03 9.02 -33.36
C GLN A 64 10.46 8.51 -32.03
N ASN A 65 10.09 7.23 -32.00
CA ASN A 65 10.06 6.45 -30.77
C ASN A 65 11.51 6.17 -30.40
N THR A 66 12.13 7.08 -29.67
CA THR A 66 13.35 6.75 -28.94
C THR A 66 12.95 5.84 -27.78
N PRO A 67 13.51 4.61 -27.68
CA PRO A 67 13.42 3.84 -26.45
C PRO A 67 14.03 4.68 -25.33
N TYR A 68 13.37 4.77 -24.18
CA TYR A 68 14.02 5.28 -22.99
C TYR A 68 15.17 4.32 -22.64
N VAL A 69 16.40 4.78 -22.87
CA VAL A 69 17.63 4.14 -22.41
C VAL A 69 18.03 4.88 -21.14
N PRO A 70 17.98 4.25 -19.95
CA PRO A 70 18.50 4.89 -18.75
C PRO A 70 20.01 5.12 -18.90
N PRO A 71 20.56 6.24 -18.39
CA PRO A 71 21.98 6.53 -18.46
C PRO A 71 22.80 5.44 -17.78
N ALA A 72 24.02 5.21 -18.28
CA ALA A 72 24.96 4.29 -17.66
C ALA A 72 25.33 4.79 -16.24
N ILE A 73 25.59 3.85 -15.34
CA ILE A 73 25.88 4.11 -13.92
C ILE A 73 27.02 5.12 -13.72
N ASP A 74 27.95 5.21 -14.67
CA ASP A 74 29.13 6.07 -14.60
C ASP A 74 28.82 7.55 -14.88
N GLU A 75 27.77 7.87 -15.64
CA GLU A 75 27.37 9.26 -15.95
C GLU A 75 26.60 9.94 -14.79
N ILE A 76 26.19 9.20 -13.78
CA ILE A 76 25.44 9.73 -12.61
C ILE A 76 26.40 10.32 -11.57
N TYR A 77 27.69 9.96 -11.59
CA TYR A 77 28.66 10.37 -10.58
C TYR A 77 29.29 11.75 -10.83
N GLU A 78 29.14 12.34 -12.01
CA GLU A 78 29.84 13.58 -12.38
C GLU A 78 29.15 14.87 -11.90
N TYR A 79 27.91 14.76 -11.37
CA TYR A 79 27.12 15.91 -10.91
C TYR A 79 27.17 16.17 -9.39
N VAL A 80 28.06 15.50 -8.66
CA VAL A 80 28.32 15.78 -7.23
C VAL A 80 29.77 16.23 -7.08
N GLN A 81 30.05 17.51 -7.34
CA GLN A 81 31.33 18.09 -6.98
C GLN A 81 31.43 18.24 -5.46
N GLU A 82 32.54 17.77 -4.89
CA GLU A 82 32.89 17.89 -3.47
C GLU A 82 32.99 19.37 -3.05
N PRO A 83 32.49 19.75 -1.86
CA PRO A 83 32.75 21.09 -1.32
C PRO A 83 34.22 21.22 -0.92
N GLN A 84 34.87 22.25 -1.45
CA GLN A 84 36.23 22.66 -1.09
C GLN A 84 36.33 23.02 0.41
N ALA A 85 37.47 22.67 1.01
CA ALA A 85 37.77 22.87 2.42
C ALA A 85 37.70 24.35 2.86
N THR A 86 37.02 24.61 3.97
CA THR A 86 37.00 25.92 4.64
C THR A 86 38.30 26.17 5.42
N PRO A 87 38.80 27.42 5.49
CA PRO A 87 40.00 27.74 6.28
C PRO A 87 39.73 27.58 7.78
N GLN A 88 40.66 26.96 8.49
CA GLN A 88 40.65 26.84 9.94
C GLN A 88 40.78 28.24 10.57
N LEU A 89 39.75 28.67 11.31
CA LEU A 89 39.81 29.90 12.10
C LEU A 89 40.45 29.60 13.46
N ASP A 90 41.50 30.36 13.75
CA ASP A 90 42.34 30.25 14.94
C ASP A 90 41.54 30.44 16.25
N ARG A 91 41.52 29.42 17.11
CA ARG A 91 40.83 29.48 18.41
C ARG A 91 41.71 30.18 19.44
N GLN A 92 41.51 31.48 19.61
CA GLN A 92 41.98 32.16 20.83
C GLN A 92 41.09 31.78 22.02
N LEU A 93 41.70 31.26 23.08
CA LEU A 93 41.07 30.90 24.35
C LEU A 93 40.64 32.17 25.10
N LEU A 94 39.33 32.35 25.30
CA LEU A 94 38.80 33.34 26.23
C LEU A 94 38.82 32.77 27.67
N PRO A 95 38.99 33.63 28.70
CA PRO A 95 39.10 33.19 30.09
C PRO A 95 37.77 32.64 30.64
N PRO A 96 37.80 31.82 31.70
CA PRO A 96 36.62 31.13 32.21
C PRO A 96 35.64 32.10 32.86
N ARG A 97 34.42 32.16 32.33
CA ARG A 97 33.28 32.78 33.02
C ARG A 97 32.74 31.82 34.07
N THR A 98 32.68 32.30 35.31
CA THR A 98 32.03 31.62 36.44
C THR A 98 30.56 31.33 36.08
N LEU A 99 30.19 30.06 35.95
CA LEU A 99 28.83 29.63 35.62
C LEU A 99 27.95 29.72 36.87
N ALA A 100 26.99 30.66 36.87
CA ALA A 100 25.86 30.59 37.77
C ALA A 100 25.00 29.35 37.44
N ALA A 101 24.49 28.68 38.47
CA ALA A 101 23.67 27.47 38.33
C ALA A 101 22.41 27.75 37.49
N VAL A 102 22.32 27.09 36.34
CA VAL A 102 21.15 27.11 35.46
C VAL A 102 20.09 26.19 36.07
N PRO A 103 18.82 26.64 36.23
CA PRO A 103 17.73 25.77 36.69
C PRO A 103 17.54 24.60 35.71
N PRO A 104 16.96 23.47 36.12
CA PRO A 104 16.88 22.27 35.28
C PRO A 104 16.07 22.57 34.02
N GLN A 105 16.76 22.79 32.91
CA GLN A 105 16.12 22.92 31.61
C GLN A 105 15.62 21.53 31.21
N ALA A 106 14.33 21.44 30.90
CA ALA A 106 13.74 20.27 30.27
C ALA A 106 14.62 19.90 29.06
N SER A 107 15.04 18.65 28.98
CA SER A 107 15.87 18.17 27.88
C SER A 107 15.21 18.54 26.54
N PRO A 108 15.95 19.05 25.55
CA PRO A 108 15.35 19.50 24.30
C PRO A 108 14.61 18.32 23.65
N VAL A 109 13.31 18.51 23.37
CA VAL A 109 12.49 17.54 22.65
C VAL A 109 13.14 17.27 21.30
N LYS A 110 13.35 15.99 20.97
CA LYS A 110 13.92 15.58 19.68
C LYS A 110 13.09 16.20 18.54
N PRO A 111 13.67 16.86 17.53
CA PRO A 111 12.87 17.43 16.44
C PRO A 111 12.04 16.36 15.73
N LEU A 112 10.82 16.71 15.33
CA LEU A 112 9.96 15.84 14.55
C LEU A 112 10.51 15.72 13.12
N ARG A 113 10.74 14.50 12.66
CA ARG A 113 11.16 14.18 11.29
C ARG A 113 10.22 13.16 10.69
N ILE A 114 9.83 13.38 9.44
CA ILE A 114 8.99 12.44 8.69
C ILE A 114 9.77 11.93 7.48
N ILE A 115 9.81 10.61 7.33
CA ILE A 115 10.41 9.89 6.20
C ILE A 115 9.27 9.16 5.49
N ILE A 116 8.98 9.51 4.24
CA ILE A 116 7.91 8.91 3.44
C ILE A 116 8.54 8.07 2.33
N ILE A 117 8.15 6.80 2.21
CA ILE A 117 8.73 5.84 1.27
C ILE A 117 7.62 5.08 0.54
N ARG A 118 7.78 4.94 -0.78
CA ARG A 118 6.90 4.09 -1.60
C ARG A 118 7.13 2.62 -1.29
N HIS A 119 6.10 1.79 -1.36
CA HIS A 119 6.31 0.34 -1.39
C HIS A 119 7.26 -0.09 -2.52
N ALA A 120 7.94 -1.22 -2.34
CA ALA A 120 8.88 -1.78 -3.29
C ALA A 120 8.17 -2.55 -4.44
N GLU A 121 8.97 -3.25 -5.26
CA GLU A 121 8.53 -3.98 -6.47
C GLU A 121 7.42 -5.01 -6.16
N ARG A 122 6.29 -4.89 -6.86
CA ARG A 122 5.11 -5.76 -6.74
C ARG A 122 5.18 -6.94 -7.70
N ALA A 123 4.60 -8.08 -7.31
CA ALA A 123 4.57 -9.28 -8.15
C ALA A 123 3.83 -9.08 -9.48
N ASP A 124 2.67 -8.42 -9.46
CA ASP A 124 1.84 -8.19 -10.66
C ASP A 124 2.49 -7.24 -11.67
N ALA A 125 3.27 -6.27 -11.19
CA ALA A 125 4.02 -5.35 -12.03
C ALA A 125 5.12 -6.05 -12.86
N VAL A 126 5.69 -7.14 -12.32
CA VAL A 126 6.76 -7.90 -12.99
C VAL A 126 6.22 -9.07 -13.79
N LEU A 127 5.24 -9.79 -13.25
CA LEU A 127 4.78 -11.08 -13.78
C LEU A 127 3.44 -11.00 -14.52
N GLY A 128 2.84 -9.81 -14.59
CA GLY A 128 1.55 -9.56 -15.20
C GLY A 128 0.38 -9.78 -14.25
N SER A 129 -0.79 -9.29 -14.65
CA SER A 129 -2.03 -9.36 -13.84
C SER A 129 -2.56 -10.78 -13.62
N ASP A 130 -2.10 -11.75 -14.41
CA ASP A 130 -2.48 -13.16 -14.31
C ASP A 130 -1.54 -14.00 -13.43
N TRP A 131 -0.54 -13.39 -12.78
CA TRP A 131 0.46 -14.08 -11.95
C TRP A 131 -0.18 -15.00 -10.91
N SER A 132 -1.29 -14.58 -10.30
CA SER A 132 -1.99 -15.32 -9.26
C SER A 132 -2.59 -16.61 -9.81
N LYS A 133 -3.11 -16.62 -11.04
CA LYS A 133 -3.64 -17.83 -11.70
C LYS A 133 -2.58 -18.89 -11.91
N LYS A 134 -1.33 -18.47 -12.10
CA LYS A 134 -0.15 -19.35 -12.26
C LYS A 134 0.46 -19.78 -10.92
N SER A 135 0.05 -19.13 -9.82
CA SER A 135 0.66 -19.30 -8.49
C SER A 135 -0.16 -20.15 -7.54
N PHE A 136 -1.30 -20.69 -7.98
CA PHE A 136 -2.13 -21.57 -7.16
C PHE A 136 -2.55 -22.81 -7.95
N ASP A 137 -2.39 -23.99 -7.35
CA ASP A 137 -2.87 -25.23 -7.94
C ASP A 137 -4.40 -25.39 -7.77
N ARG A 138 -4.96 -26.48 -8.30
CA ARG A 138 -6.41 -26.78 -8.19
C ARG A 138 -6.90 -26.96 -6.75
N ASN A 139 -6.00 -27.21 -5.80
CA ASN A 139 -6.27 -27.37 -4.38
C ASN A 139 -6.01 -26.07 -3.58
N GLY A 140 -5.69 -24.96 -4.26
CA GLY A 140 -5.33 -23.69 -3.62
C GLY A 140 -3.95 -23.67 -2.98
N ARG A 141 -3.07 -24.62 -3.28
CA ARG A 141 -1.69 -24.60 -2.78
C ARG A 141 -0.85 -23.64 -3.59
N TYR A 142 -0.06 -22.83 -2.89
CA TYR A 142 0.85 -21.89 -3.53
C TYR A 142 1.92 -22.63 -4.34
N ILE A 143 2.09 -22.27 -5.60
CA ILE A 143 3.15 -22.72 -6.50
C ILE A 143 4.03 -21.53 -6.84
N ARG A 144 5.32 -21.63 -6.52
CA ARG A 144 6.33 -20.68 -6.98
C ARG A 144 6.75 -21.05 -8.41
N PHE A 145 6.10 -20.43 -9.40
CA PHE A 145 6.41 -20.67 -10.82
C PHE A 145 7.54 -19.78 -11.37
N SER A 146 7.96 -18.75 -10.63
CA SER A 146 8.97 -17.77 -11.06
C SER A 146 9.90 -17.43 -9.90
N GLU A 147 11.18 -17.17 -10.22
CA GLU A 147 12.18 -16.78 -9.23
C GLU A 147 11.86 -15.45 -8.53
N HIS A 148 11.10 -14.57 -9.19
CA HIS A 148 10.68 -13.28 -8.66
C HIS A 148 9.71 -13.41 -7.49
N LEU A 149 8.97 -14.53 -7.40
CA LEU A 149 8.02 -14.73 -6.32
C LEU A 149 8.69 -15.26 -5.05
N PRO A 150 8.18 -14.92 -3.86
CA PRO A 150 8.69 -15.45 -2.60
C PRO A 150 8.49 -16.96 -2.48
N ASP A 151 9.31 -17.62 -1.68
CA ASP A 151 9.20 -19.07 -1.44
C ASP A 151 7.88 -19.47 -0.78
N ALA A 152 7.29 -18.54 -0.02
CA ALA A 152 5.96 -18.68 0.55
C ALA A 152 5.21 -17.34 0.50
N LEU A 153 3.90 -17.42 0.27
CA LEU A 153 2.99 -16.29 0.48
C LEU A 153 2.48 -16.28 1.92
N PRO A 154 2.14 -15.09 2.46
CA PRO A 154 1.42 -15.00 3.73
C PRO A 154 0.15 -15.86 3.72
N THR A 155 -0.18 -16.49 4.84
CA THR A 155 -1.45 -17.19 4.99
C THR A 155 -2.56 -16.18 5.18
N ARG A 156 -3.63 -16.27 4.40
CA ARG A 156 -4.83 -15.43 4.49
C ARG A 156 -6.09 -16.24 4.27
N SER A 157 -7.22 -15.74 4.77
CA SER A 157 -8.52 -16.42 4.71
C SER A 157 -8.95 -16.73 3.27
N TYR A 158 -8.65 -15.84 2.33
CA TYR A 158 -9.08 -15.98 0.93
C TYR A 158 -7.91 -15.73 -0.03
N LEU A 159 -7.47 -16.78 -0.72
CA LEU A 159 -6.32 -16.73 -1.63
C LEU A 159 -6.56 -15.82 -2.85
N HIS A 160 -7.79 -15.76 -3.35
CA HIS A 160 -8.13 -14.92 -4.50
C HIS A 160 -7.96 -13.41 -4.20
N HIS A 161 -7.90 -13.00 -2.93
CA HIS A 161 -7.59 -11.62 -2.56
C HIS A 161 -6.17 -11.20 -2.99
N TYR A 162 -5.25 -12.14 -3.26
CA TYR A 162 -3.94 -11.81 -3.83
C TYR A 162 -3.99 -11.14 -5.21
N VAL A 163 -5.11 -11.29 -5.93
CA VAL A 163 -5.32 -10.60 -7.22
C VAL A 163 -5.36 -9.08 -7.03
N ILE A 164 -5.90 -8.61 -5.91
CA ILE A 164 -6.12 -7.18 -5.62
C ILE A 164 -5.14 -6.63 -4.58
N ASP A 165 -4.70 -7.47 -3.64
CA ASP A 165 -3.77 -7.13 -2.58
C ASP A 165 -2.46 -7.91 -2.77
N VAL A 166 -1.73 -7.47 -3.79
CA VAL A 166 -0.55 -8.15 -4.33
C VAL A 166 0.66 -8.09 -3.39
N PRO A 167 1.46 -9.15 -3.29
CA PRO A 167 2.69 -9.17 -2.50
C PRO A 167 3.85 -8.49 -3.25
N LEU A 168 4.93 -8.22 -2.51
CA LEU A 168 6.23 -7.90 -3.08
C LEU A 168 6.89 -9.13 -3.71
N THR A 169 7.73 -8.87 -4.71
CA THR A 169 8.69 -9.86 -5.21
C THR A 169 9.85 -10.08 -4.22
N ASN A 170 10.68 -11.10 -4.46
CA ASN A 170 11.95 -11.29 -3.75
C ASN A 170 12.86 -10.07 -3.87
N ARG A 171 12.94 -9.48 -5.07
CA ARG A 171 13.69 -8.25 -5.32
C ARG A 171 13.11 -7.06 -4.55
N GLY A 172 11.78 -6.91 -4.52
CA GLY A 172 11.10 -5.88 -3.75
C GLY A 172 11.38 -5.99 -2.24
N ARG A 173 11.35 -7.21 -1.70
CA ARG A 173 11.71 -7.48 -0.28
C ARG A 173 13.16 -7.13 0.02
N LEU A 174 14.09 -7.52 -0.86
CA LEU A 174 15.51 -7.19 -0.72
C LEU A 174 15.75 -5.68 -0.85
N HIS A 175 15.05 -5.00 -1.75
CA HIS A 175 15.15 -3.56 -1.93
C HIS A 175 14.72 -2.84 -0.65
N ALA A 176 13.55 -3.19 -0.09
CA ALA A 176 13.09 -2.61 1.17
C ALA A 176 14.11 -2.80 2.31
N LEU A 177 14.71 -3.99 2.43
CA LEU A 177 15.77 -4.26 3.39
C LEU A 177 17.00 -3.35 3.17
N LYS A 178 17.48 -3.24 1.93
CA LYS A 178 18.63 -2.40 1.57
C LYS A 178 18.34 -0.93 1.84
N THR A 179 17.16 -0.43 1.49
CA THR A 179 16.72 0.94 1.80
C THR A 179 16.81 1.22 3.30
N GLY A 180 16.32 0.30 4.14
CA GLY A 180 16.44 0.41 5.59
C GLY A 180 17.90 0.46 6.08
N LYS A 181 18.77 -0.40 5.53
CA LYS A 181 20.21 -0.39 5.85
C LYS A 181 20.85 0.93 5.48
N THR A 182 20.59 1.44 4.26
CA THR A 182 21.12 2.72 3.79
C THR A 182 20.67 3.86 4.69
N LEU A 183 19.39 3.90 5.09
CA LEU A 183 18.90 4.94 6.01
C LEU A 183 19.64 4.88 7.36
N PHE A 184 19.81 3.68 7.91
CA PHE A 184 20.51 3.47 9.18
C PHE A 184 21.98 3.87 9.13
N THR A 185 22.71 3.50 8.07
CA THR A 185 24.11 3.90 7.92
C THR A 185 24.29 5.41 7.77
N ASN A 186 23.26 6.11 7.29
CA ASN A 186 23.22 7.58 7.18
C ASN A 186 22.66 8.26 8.44
N GLY A 187 22.50 7.53 9.56
CA GLY A 187 22.05 8.10 10.83
C GLY A 187 20.54 8.33 10.94
N TYR A 188 19.75 7.79 10.02
CA TYR A 188 18.28 7.82 10.10
C TYR A 188 17.75 6.53 10.73
N THR A 189 16.86 6.69 11.72
CA THR A 189 16.14 5.58 12.36
C THR A 189 14.65 5.90 12.39
N ALA A 190 13.83 4.92 12.74
CA ALA A 190 12.40 5.10 12.96
C ALA A 190 12.07 4.88 14.45
N ASP A 191 11.35 5.83 15.03
CA ASP A 191 10.76 5.72 16.37
C ASP A 191 9.30 5.25 16.25
N ILE A 192 8.62 5.69 15.19
CA ILE A 192 7.21 5.39 14.90
C ILE A 192 7.09 4.94 13.44
N CYS A 193 6.21 3.97 13.16
CA CYS A 193 5.92 3.54 11.80
C CYS A 193 4.43 3.57 11.51
N TYR A 194 4.03 4.32 10.48
CA TYR A 194 2.72 4.24 9.84
C TYR A 194 2.85 3.58 8.48
N THR A 195 1.88 2.76 8.12
CA THR A 195 1.85 2.15 6.78
C THR A 195 0.43 1.99 6.27
N SER A 196 0.28 2.13 4.95
CA SER A 196 -0.93 1.71 4.26
C SER A 196 -1.22 0.22 4.53
N PRO A 197 -2.49 -0.19 4.68
CA PRO A 197 -2.85 -1.58 4.95
C PRO A 197 -2.59 -2.55 3.78
N SER A 198 -2.19 -2.05 2.60
CA SER A 198 -1.84 -2.93 1.47
C SER A 198 -0.65 -3.81 1.80
N LEU A 199 -0.71 -5.08 1.40
CA LEU A 199 0.31 -6.07 1.74
C LEU A 199 1.70 -5.65 1.28
N ARG A 200 1.81 -5.05 0.08
CA ARG A 200 3.06 -4.49 -0.44
C ARG A 200 3.66 -3.42 0.47
N CYS A 201 2.85 -2.53 1.03
CA CYS A 201 3.30 -1.49 1.96
C CYS A 201 3.75 -2.10 3.29
N VAL A 202 2.96 -3.02 3.87
CA VAL A 202 3.32 -3.72 5.11
C VAL A 202 4.62 -4.50 4.95
N GLN A 203 4.80 -5.21 3.84
CA GLN A 203 6.03 -5.96 3.56
C GLN A 203 7.23 -5.04 3.37
N SER A 204 7.05 -3.88 2.72
CA SER A 204 8.11 -2.88 2.59
C SER A 204 8.49 -2.27 3.93
N ALA A 205 7.51 -1.85 4.73
CA ALA A 205 7.75 -1.31 6.07
C ALA A 205 8.50 -2.31 6.97
N ASN A 206 8.08 -3.58 6.97
CA ASN A 206 8.79 -4.63 7.69
C ASN A 206 10.25 -4.80 7.22
N GLY A 207 10.49 -4.77 5.91
CA GLY A 207 11.84 -4.84 5.33
C GLY A 207 12.70 -3.64 5.74
N ILE A 208 12.17 -2.43 5.63
CA ILE A 208 12.86 -1.19 5.98
C ILE A 208 13.20 -1.16 7.48
N LEU A 209 12.24 -1.44 8.36
CA LEU A 209 12.47 -1.53 9.80
C LEU A 209 13.50 -2.60 10.15
N THR A 210 13.50 -3.73 9.43
CA THR A 210 14.54 -4.75 9.59
C THR A 210 15.92 -4.22 9.22
N GLY A 211 16.03 -3.54 8.08
CA GLY A 211 17.29 -2.94 7.63
C GLY A 211 17.81 -1.87 8.58
N MET A 212 16.89 -1.15 9.24
CA MET A 212 17.23 -0.15 10.24
C MET A 212 17.61 -0.71 11.62
N SER A 213 17.58 -2.04 11.81
CA SER A 213 17.67 -2.66 13.15
C SER A 213 16.58 -2.17 14.13
N ARG A 214 15.37 -1.93 13.60
CA ARG A 214 14.19 -1.40 14.32
C ARG A 214 12.96 -2.31 14.23
N LYS A 215 13.16 -3.63 14.14
CA LYS A 215 12.06 -4.63 14.15
C LYS A 215 11.13 -4.54 15.37
N SER A 216 11.61 -3.99 16.49
CA SER A 216 10.81 -3.78 17.70
C SER A 216 9.74 -2.68 17.54
N VAL A 217 9.89 -1.77 16.57
CA VAL A 217 8.88 -0.75 16.27
C VAL A 217 7.69 -1.42 15.59
N SER A 218 6.53 -1.40 16.23
CA SER A 218 5.30 -1.94 15.68
C SER A 218 4.72 -1.02 14.59
N MET A 219 4.21 -1.62 13.52
CA MET A 219 3.61 -0.92 12.39
C MET A 219 2.14 -0.57 12.67
N ARG A 220 1.80 0.70 12.49
CA ARG A 220 0.44 1.25 12.62
C ARG A 220 -0.24 1.28 11.25
N LEU A 221 -1.26 0.45 11.08
CA LEU A 221 -2.01 0.37 9.82
C LEU A 221 -2.98 1.55 9.72
N GLU A 222 -2.69 2.49 8.84
CA GLU A 222 -3.51 3.68 8.60
C GLU A 222 -4.18 3.57 7.22
N PRO A 223 -5.49 3.25 7.15
CA PRO A 223 -6.24 3.12 5.91
C PRO A 223 -6.08 4.34 5.00
N CYS A 224 -6.12 5.56 5.54
CA CYS A 224 -6.05 6.78 4.75
C CYS A 224 -4.68 7.09 4.13
N LEU A 225 -3.68 6.20 4.29
CA LEU A 225 -2.43 6.21 3.52
C LEU A 225 -2.50 5.38 2.22
N PHE A 226 -3.62 4.75 1.89
CA PHE A 226 -3.75 3.98 0.66
C PHE A 226 -4.00 4.89 -0.57
N GLU A 227 -3.68 4.38 -1.77
CA GLU A 227 -3.71 5.12 -3.04
C GLU A 227 -5.09 5.65 -3.45
N CYS A 228 -5.08 6.59 -4.40
CA CYS A 228 -6.27 7.12 -5.04
C CYS A 228 -6.96 6.03 -5.89
N TYR A 229 -8.23 5.81 -5.62
CA TYR A 229 -9.07 4.85 -6.35
C TYR A 229 -9.74 5.53 -7.55
N LEU A 230 -8.97 5.84 -8.60
CA LEU A 230 -9.56 6.37 -9.83
C LEU A 230 -10.25 5.23 -10.60
N ASN A 231 -11.59 5.25 -10.63
CA ASN A 231 -12.47 4.60 -11.61
C ASN A 231 -12.74 3.08 -11.51
N ASP A 232 -12.57 2.41 -10.37
CA ASP A 232 -13.03 1.00 -10.24
C ASP A 232 -14.02 0.83 -9.08
N PHE A 233 -15.25 1.32 -9.32
CA PHE A 233 -16.43 1.37 -8.43
C PHE A 233 -16.86 0.02 -7.80
N LYS A 234 -16.12 -1.07 -8.00
CA LYS A 234 -16.53 -2.43 -7.63
C LYS A 234 -15.47 -3.28 -6.93
N ARG A 235 -14.25 -2.80 -6.70
CA ARG A 235 -13.25 -3.59 -5.97
C ARG A 235 -13.40 -3.39 -4.47
N THR A 236 -13.95 -4.39 -3.79
CA THR A 236 -13.85 -4.51 -2.34
C THR A 236 -12.37 -4.49 -1.93
N LEU A 237 -12.01 -3.61 -1.00
CA LEU A 237 -10.69 -3.60 -0.40
C LEU A 237 -10.54 -4.88 0.44
N CYS A 238 -9.66 -5.77 0.02
CA CYS A 238 -9.42 -7.02 0.72
C CYS A 238 -8.02 -7.04 1.33
N PHE A 239 -7.76 -6.14 2.28
CA PHE A 239 -6.52 -6.20 3.06
C PHE A 239 -6.55 -7.36 4.05
N MET A 240 -5.36 -7.83 4.43
CA MET A 240 -5.25 -8.74 5.57
C MET A 240 -5.62 -8.01 6.86
N THR A 241 -6.27 -8.71 7.78
CA THR A 241 -6.58 -8.17 9.11
C THR A 241 -5.30 -8.00 9.94
N LYS A 242 -5.38 -7.23 11.03
CA LYS A 242 -4.25 -7.13 12.00
C LYS A 242 -3.83 -8.50 12.53
N ASP A 243 -4.79 -9.39 12.75
CA ASP A 243 -4.53 -10.74 13.26
C ASP A 243 -3.91 -11.65 12.21
N GLU A 244 -4.39 -11.59 10.96
CA GLU A 244 -3.76 -12.30 9.85
C GLU A 244 -2.31 -11.82 9.67
N LEU A 245 -2.06 -10.52 9.66
CA LEU A 245 -0.71 -9.97 9.54
C LEU A 245 0.19 -10.40 10.72
N ALA A 246 -0.31 -10.31 11.96
CA ALA A 246 0.45 -10.76 13.13
C ALA A 246 0.76 -12.27 13.09
N ALA A 247 -0.19 -13.10 12.66
CA ALA A 247 0.01 -14.54 12.48
C ALA A 247 1.07 -14.86 11.41
N ASN A 248 1.28 -13.94 10.46
CA ASN A 248 2.35 -14.03 9.46
C ASN A 248 3.68 -13.42 9.92
N GLY A 249 3.80 -13.08 11.20
CA GLY A 249 5.05 -12.58 11.80
C GLY A 249 5.33 -11.10 11.56
N TYR A 250 4.36 -10.31 11.08
CA TYR A 250 4.50 -8.87 11.01
C TYR A 250 4.24 -8.25 12.38
N ASN A 251 5.13 -7.36 12.84
CA ASN A 251 4.97 -6.64 14.11
C ASN A 251 3.91 -5.53 13.95
N ILE A 252 2.63 -5.85 14.15
CA ILE A 252 1.50 -4.93 14.01
C ILE A 252 1.09 -4.35 15.37
N ASP A 253 0.91 -3.03 15.42
CA ASP A 253 0.31 -2.37 16.59
C ASP A 253 -1.20 -2.65 16.63
N LYS A 254 -1.58 -3.66 17.41
CA LYS A 254 -2.99 -4.04 17.60
C LYS A 254 -3.79 -2.96 18.33
N SER A 255 -3.14 -2.21 19.22
CA SER A 255 -3.77 -1.14 20.02
C SER A 255 -4.03 0.14 19.22
N TYR A 256 -3.30 0.35 18.13
CA TYR A 256 -3.44 1.54 17.30
C TYR A 256 -4.85 1.68 16.69
N GLN A 257 -5.46 2.83 16.90
CA GLN A 257 -6.68 3.23 16.21
C GLN A 257 -6.34 4.20 15.08
N ALA A 258 -6.81 3.89 13.87
CA ALA A 258 -6.66 4.75 12.70
C ALA A 258 -7.23 6.13 13.00
N PHE A 259 -6.57 7.17 12.49
CA PHE A 259 -7.08 8.54 12.62
C PHE A 259 -8.41 8.69 11.88
N LEU A 260 -8.47 8.07 10.70
CA LEU A 260 -9.64 8.04 9.84
C LEU A 260 -9.87 6.58 9.45
N SER A 261 -10.92 5.99 10.00
CA SER A 261 -11.23 4.57 9.78
C SER A 261 -11.90 4.30 8.43
N PHE A 262 -12.41 5.32 7.75
CA PHE A 262 -13.10 5.18 6.47
C PHE A 262 -12.23 5.74 5.34
N MET A 263 -11.90 4.87 4.38
CA MET A 263 -11.55 5.33 3.04
C MET A 263 -12.84 5.50 2.27
N ARG A 264 -13.03 6.67 1.66
CA ARG A 264 -14.18 6.87 0.77
C ARG A 264 -13.94 6.03 -0.48
N PRO A 265 -14.87 5.12 -0.85
CA PRO A 265 -14.68 4.25 -2.03
C PRO A 265 -14.57 5.00 -3.37
N HIS A 266 -14.77 6.32 -3.35
CA HIS A 266 -14.88 7.18 -4.53
C HIS A 266 -14.14 8.50 -4.29
N ASP A 267 -12.88 8.44 -3.88
CA ASP A 267 -12.06 9.65 -3.86
C ASP A 267 -11.89 10.14 -5.32
N SER A 268 -12.38 11.35 -5.61
CA SER A 268 -11.82 12.11 -6.73
C SER A 268 -10.33 12.37 -6.46
N GLN A 269 -9.59 12.82 -7.48
CA GLN A 269 -8.20 13.22 -7.26
C GLN A 269 -8.07 14.33 -6.19
N VAL A 270 -9.04 15.25 -6.13
CA VAL A 270 -9.10 16.32 -5.12
C VAL A 270 -9.35 15.72 -3.74
N ASP A 271 -10.34 14.85 -3.59
CA ASP A 271 -10.64 14.15 -2.35
C ASP A 271 -9.44 13.35 -1.80
N TYR A 272 -8.67 12.74 -2.70
CA TYR A 272 -7.44 12.04 -2.36
C TYR A 272 -6.39 12.99 -1.77
N TYR A 273 -6.13 14.13 -2.43
CA TYR A 273 -5.17 15.10 -1.92
C TYR A 273 -5.61 15.73 -0.60
N GLU A 274 -6.91 16.03 -0.44
CA GLU A 274 -7.46 16.49 0.83
C GLU A 274 -7.27 15.47 1.94
N ARG A 275 -7.57 14.19 1.67
CA ARG A 275 -7.31 13.09 2.61
C ARG A 275 -5.83 13.01 2.98
N CYS A 276 -4.92 13.10 2.00
CA CYS A 276 -3.48 13.09 2.24
C CYS A 276 -3.04 14.27 3.13
N ARG A 277 -3.55 15.48 2.88
CA ARG A 277 -3.28 16.64 3.72
C ARG A 277 -3.79 16.39 5.14
N THR A 278 -5.05 16.00 5.30
CA THR A 278 -5.67 15.76 6.61
C THR A 278 -4.91 14.72 7.41
N ILE A 279 -4.51 13.59 6.80
CA ILE A 279 -3.78 12.56 7.54
C ILE A 279 -2.38 13.01 7.96
N MET A 280 -1.70 13.80 7.12
CA MET A 280 -0.38 14.36 7.46
C MET A 280 -0.47 15.40 8.58
N ASP A 281 -1.50 16.25 8.56
CA ASP A 281 -1.78 17.21 9.64
C ASP A 281 -2.02 16.48 10.97
N MET A 282 -2.86 15.44 10.97
CA MET A 282 -3.16 14.63 12.16
C MET A 282 -1.94 13.86 12.70
N ILE A 283 -1.11 13.30 11.82
CA ILE A 283 0.16 12.65 12.22
C ILE A 283 1.09 13.67 12.86
N THR A 284 1.23 14.85 12.26
CA THR A 284 2.11 15.91 12.76
C THR A 284 1.63 16.41 14.12
N GLU A 285 0.33 16.73 14.25
CA GLU A 285 -0.27 17.18 15.50
C GLU A 285 -0.10 16.16 16.64
N ARG A 286 -0.26 14.87 16.35
CA ARG A 286 -0.09 13.79 17.34
C ARG A 286 1.33 13.71 17.90
N HIS A 287 2.35 14.05 17.11
CA HIS A 287 3.75 13.81 17.45
C HIS A 287 4.61 15.07 17.58
N GLN A 288 4.06 16.26 17.33
CA GLN A 288 4.83 17.52 17.42
C GLN A 288 5.39 17.77 18.82
N ALA A 289 4.67 17.38 19.88
CA ALA A 289 5.08 17.60 21.26
C ALA A 289 6.08 16.55 21.77
N THR A 290 6.00 15.32 21.25
CA THR A 290 6.90 14.20 21.63
C THR A 290 8.13 14.13 20.75
N GLY A 291 8.04 14.63 19.52
CA GLY A 291 9.12 14.61 18.55
C GLY A 291 9.41 13.22 17.99
N GLY A 292 10.64 13.04 17.49
CA GLY A 292 11.10 11.75 16.97
C GLY A 292 10.99 11.60 15.46
N THR A 293 11.31 10.41 14.96
CA THR A 293 11.32 10.11 13.53
C THR A 293 10.21 9.14 13.16
N ILE A 294 9.32 9.60 12.28
CA ILE A 294 8.19 8.85 11.76
C ILE A 294 8.57 8.28 10.39
N LEU A 295 8.46 6.96 10.24
CA LEU A 295 8.49 6.28 8.95
C LEU A 295 7.05 6.10 8.45
N ILE A 296 6.76 6.59 7.25
CA ILE A 296 5.50 6.38 6.53
C ILE A 296 5.77 5.55 5.29
N VAL A 297 5.08 4.41 5.14
CA VAL A 297 5.17 3.56 3.93
C VAL A 297 3.80 3.45 3.26
N ALA A 298 3.67 4.04 2.08
CA ALA A 298 2.42 4.19 1.35
C ALA A 298 2.64 3.96 -0.17
N PRO A 299 1.59 3.79 -0.98
CA PRO A 299 1.68 4.10 -2.40
C PRO A 299 1.79 5.63 -2.51
N ILE A 300 2.80 6.15 -3.21
CA ILE A 300 2.95 7.60 -3.45
C ILE A 300 2.27 7.94 -4.77
#